data_AF-A0A954XC12-F1
#
_entry.id   AF-A0A954XC12-F1
#
_cell.length_a   1.000
_cell.length_b   1.000
_cell.length_c   1.000
_cell.angle_alpha   90.00
_cell.angle_beta   90.00
_cell.angle_gamma   90.00
#
_symmetry.space_group_name_H-M   'P 1'
#
loop_
_entity.id
_entity.type
_entity.pdbx_description
1 polymer ?
#
loop_
_entity_poly.entity_id
_entity_poly.type
_entity_poly.pdbx_seq_one_letter_code
_entity_poly.pdbx_strand_id
1 'polypeptide(L)'
;LGKEEGAVLGLSSIFLDRDALFRPELAQHGQPDQYGRVMLQDWELGLAVNHALRYIKPDEQLRAAIIEGRMRTREDVRREVQRMLADESIRKPRVLQFFRDYFDYDRGGYICKDAKALAETGVSNRGTSHYSAMFDATASTDRLIELILQEDRDVLRELLTTDKVVATRGDNVYFGRRNSKEETRASIAAAKEKQDSQRKKKADNVNHNVTEAKLTGPQVFARVSRRSFGAGSMKPERILATVPEGERLGILTHPSWLVSHSDAMDNHAIRRGRWVRERLLGGGIPDVPITVDAMLPDEPQNTLRERMRVTRQEYCWTCHKKMDPLGLPFEMYNHAGLFRQTELDKPVDTSGEVIDSGDPALDGEVANALELIERLAASERAEQVFVRHAFRFWMGRNETLNDAPVLQAAHRAYKDNGGSMKALLVSLLTSDAFLYRETNDAKVVERN
;
A
#
# COMPACT_ATOMS: atom_id res chain seq x y z
N LEU A 1 -37.89 -27.36 12.84
CA LEU A 1 -36.95 -26.23 12.93
C LEU A 1 -37.56 -25.11 12.11
N GLY A 2 -37.88 -23.97 12.72
CA GLY A 2 -38.33 -22.80 11.95
C GLY A 2 -37.27 -22.32 10.94
N LYS A 3 -37.54 -21.25 10.19
CA LYS A 3 -36.57 -20.70 9.23
C LYS A 3 -35.24 -20.33 9.89
N GLU A 4 -35.30 -19.75 11.09
CA GLU A 4 -34.12 -19.29 11.83
C GLU A 4 -33.29 -20.47 12.36
N GLU A 5 -33.90 -21.39 13.09
CA GLU A 5 -33.22 -22.60 13.62
C GLU A 5 -32.70 -23.51 12.51
N GLY A 6 -33.45 -23.64 11.40
CA GLY A 6 -33.02 -24.40 10.23
C GLY A 6 -31.83 -23.76 9.53
N ALA A 7 -31.79 -22.42 9.43
CA ALA A 7 -30.64 -21.70 8.90
C ALA A 7 -29.42 -21.80 9.82
N VAL A 8 -29.59 -21.66 11.13
CA VAL A 8 -28.50 -21.83 12.11
C VAL A 8 -27.91 -23.23 12.02
N LEU A 9 -28.75 -24.27 12.01
CA LEU A 9 -28.27 -25.65 11.96
C LEU A 9 -27.57 -25.96 10.63
N GLY A 10 -28.16 -25.53 9.50
CA GLY A 10 -27.59 -25.76 8.17
C GLY A 10 -26.32 -24.97 7.89
N LEU A 11 -26.19 -23.75 8.41
CA LEU A 11 -24.95 -22.98 8.31
C LEU A 11 -23.89 -23.52 9.29
N SER A 12 -24.29 -23.96 10.48
CA SER A 12 -23.35 -24.54 11.45
C SER A 12 -22.67 -25.78 10.90
N SER A 13 -23.39 -26.66 10.20
CA SER A 13 -22.75 -27.83 9.56
C SER A 13 -21.75 -27.44 8.48
N ILE A 14 -22.04 -26.41 7.68
CA ILE A 14 -21.10 -25.87 6.69
C ILE A 14 -19.88 -25.25 7.40
N PHE A 15 -20.07 -24.43 8.43
CA PHE A 15 -18.96 -23.79 9.14
C PHE A 15 -18.14 -24.76 10.02
N LEU A 16 -18.67 -25.94 10.33
CA LEU A 16 -17.92 -27.01 11.02
C LEU A 16 -17.26 -27.98 10.03
N ASP A 17 -17.60 -27.91 8.75
CA ASP A 17 -16.98 -28.73 7.72
C ASP A 17 -15.56 -28.23 7.45
N ARG A 18 -14.59 -29.14 7.54
CA ARG A 18 -13.17 -28.83 7.34
C ARG A 18 -12.91 -28.28 5.94
N ASP A 19 -13.55 -28.85 4.92
CA ASP A 19 -13.29 -28.48 3.53
C ASP A 19 -14.05 -27.18 3.14
N ALA A 20 -14.99 -26.73 3.98
CA ALA A 20 -15.56 -25.39 3.92
C ALA A 20 -14.70 -24.32 4.61
N LEU A 21 -14.00 -24.67 5.69
CA LEU A 21 -13.11 -23.76 6.42
C LEU A 21 -11.71 -23.65 5.82
N PHE A 22 -11.20 -24.75 5.28
CA PHE A 22 -9.84 -24.88 4.79
C PHE A 22 -9.83 -25.21 3.29
N ARG A 23 -8.76 -24.79 2.61
CA ARG A 23 -8.44 -25.28 1.27
C ARG A 23 -7.56 -26.53 1.43
N PRO A 24 -8.09 -27.76 1.26
CA PRO A 24 -7.26 -28.95 1.34
C PRO A 24 -6.26 -28.96 0.17
N GLU A 25 -4.99 -29.18 0.52
CA GLU A 25 -3.86 -29.36 -0.40
C GLU A 25 -3.09 -30.61 0.05
N LEU A 26 -3.77 -31.74 -0.08
CA LEU A 26 -3.34 -33.05 0.40
C LEU A 26 -2.31 -33.69 -0.53
N ALA A 27 -2.29 -33.31 -1.82
CA ALA A 27 -1.35 -33.83 -2.81
C ALA A 27 -1.27 -35.37 -2.82
N GLN A 28 -2.43 -36.03 -2.70
CA GLN A 28 -2.54 -37.49 -2.56
C GLN A 28 -2.28 -38.26 -3.86
N HIS A 29 -2.32 -37.56 -4.98
CA HIS A 29 -2.26 -38.17 -6.31
C HIS A 29 -1.12 -37.54 -7.10
N GLY A 30 -0.12 -38.33 -7.44
CA GLY A 30 1.03 -37.90 -8.21
C GLY A 30 2.30 -38.66 -7.85
N GLN A 31 3.31 -38.55 -8.70
CA GLN A 31 4.64 -39.09 -8.41
C GLN A 31 5.44 -38.05 -7.61
N PRO A 32 6.03 -38.43 -6.47
CA PRO A 32 6.93 -37.56 -5.76
C PRO A 32 8.13 -37.17 -6.63
N ASP A 33 8.57 -35.92 -6.51
CA ASP A 33 9.83 -35.48 -7.08
C ASP A 33 11.04 -36.02 -6.28
N GLN A 34 12.25 -35.66 -6.70
CA GLN A 34 13.50 -36.06 -6.01
C GLN A 34 13.60 -35.59 -4.55
N TYR A 35 12.71 -34.71 -4.10
CA TYR A 35 12.64 -34.19 -2.73
C TYR A 35 11.43 -34.74 -1.96
N GLY A 36 10.73 -35.73 -2.51
CA GLY A 36 9.55 -36.33 -1.88
C GLY A 36 8.29 -35.44 -1.92
N ARG A 37 8.27 -34.41 -2.77
CA ARG A 37 7.12 -33.49 -2.90
C ARG A 37 6.21 -33.94 -4.03
N VAL A 38 4.91 -33.81 -3.84
CA VAL A 38 3.91 -34.15 -4.87
C VAL A 38 3.26 -32.88 -5.40
N MET A 39 3.09 -32.78 -6.72
CA MET A 39 2.41 -31.66 -7.37
C MET A 39 0.90 -31.74 -7.10
N LEU A 40 0.28 -30.62 -6.75
CA LEU A 40 -1.17 -30.50 -6.66
C LEU A 40 -1.82 -30.78 -8.03
N GLN A 41 -2.99 -31.40 -8.04
CA GLN A 41 -3.69 -31.76 -9.28
C GLN A 41 -5.17 -31.32 -9.25
N ASP A 42 -5.75 -31.18 -10.45
CA ASP A 42 -7.18 -31.01 -10.69
C ASP A 42 -7.80 -29.88 -9.84
N TRP A 43 -8.64 -30.23 -8.87
CA TRP A 43 -9.35 -29.28 -8.02
C TRP A 43 -8.41 -28.52 -7.07
N GLU A 44 -7.40 -29.17 -6.50
CA GLU A 44 -6.48 -28.52 -5.55
C GLU A 44 -5.72 -27.40 -6.26
N LEU A 45 -5.21 -27.70 -7.46
CA LEU A 45 -4.43 -26.76 -8.24
C LEU A 45 -5.30 -25.66 -8.87
N GLY A 46 -6.47 -26.02 -9.43
CA GLY A 46 -7.41 -25.05 -9.98
C GLY A 46 -7.95 -24.08 -8.93
N LEU A 47 -8.26 -24.56 -7.72
CA LEU A 47 -8.67 -23.70 -6.62
C LEU A 47 -7.49 -22.85 -6.10
N ALA A 48 -6.28 -23.41 -6.00
CA ALA A 48 -5.10 -22.62 -5.63
C ALA A 48 -4.90 -21.43 -6.59
N VAL A 49 -4.95 -21.66 -7.91
CA VAL A 49 -4.85 -20.61 -8.94
C VAL A 49 -5.98 -19.59 -8.80
N ASN A 50 -7.22 -20.05 -8.65
CA ASN A 50 -8.35 -19.15 -8.46
C ASN A 50 -8.17 -18.28 -7.21
N HIS A 51 -7.82 -18.89 -6.08
CA HIS A 51 -7.63 -18.19 -4.80
C HIS A 51 -6.42 -17.25 -4.77
N ALA A 52 -5.39 -17.54 -5.57
CA ALA A 52 -4.25 -16.64 -5.74
C ALA A 52 -4.64 -15.30 -6.37
N LEU A 53 -5.63 -15.30 -7.27
CA LEU A 53 -6.07 -14.09 -7.98
C LEU A 53 -7.42 -13.54 -7.46
N ARG A 54 -8.27 -14.37 -6.84
CA ARG A 54 -9.69 -14.11 -6.62
C ARG A 54 -10.21 -14.75 -5.33
N TYR A 55 -11.12 -14.09 -4.63
CA TYR A 55 -11.90 -14.69 -3.52
C TYR A 55 -13.34 -15.04 -3.94
N ILE A 56 -13.58 -15.14 -5.25
CA ILE A 56 -14.88 -15.43 -5.85
C ILE A 56 -14.81 -16.74 -6.67
N LYS A 57 -15.96 -17.33 -7.00
CA LYS A 57 -16.04 -18.62 -7.72
C LYS A 57 -15.18 -18.64 -9.00
N PRO A 58 -14.52 -19.76 -9.34
CA PRO A 58 -13.78 -19.93 -10.61
C PRO A 58 -14.60 -19.49 -11.83
N ASP A 59 -13.93 -18.93 -12.84
CA ASP A 59 -14.57 -18.68 -14.12
C ASP A 59 -14.89 -20.00 -14.84
N GLU A 60 -15.76 -19.94 -15.85
CA GLU A 60 -16.25 -21.13 -16.55
C GLU A 60 -15.13 -21.93 -17.21
N GLN A 61 -14.13 -21.26 -17.80
CA GLN A 61 -13.03 -21.94 -18.47
C GLN A 61 -12.10 -22.64 -17.49
N LEU A 62 -11.79 -22.01 -16.35
CA LEU A 62 -11.01 -22.66 -15.29
C LEU A 62 -11.77 -23.87 -14.73
N ARG A 63 -13.09 -23.75 -14.53
CA ARG A 63 -13.91 -24.87 -14.06
C ARG A 63 -13.92 -26.03 -15.07
N ALA A 64 -14.03 -25.74 -16.37
CA ALA A 64 -13.93 -26.75 -17.41
C ALA A 64 -12.56 -27.42 -17.41
N ALA A 65 -11.47 -26.65 -17.31
CA ALA A 65 -10.11 -27.18 -17.25
C ALA A 65 -9.90 -28.12 -16.05
N ILE A 66 -10.49 -27.81 -14.89
CA ILE A 66 -10.46 -28.69 -13.72
C ILE A 66 -11.19 -30.01 -13.99
N ILE A 67 -12.43 -29.94 -14.49
CA ILE A 67 -13.28 -31.13 -14.72
C ILE A 67 -12.70 -32.04 -15.80
N GLU A 68 -12.08 -31.46 -16.83
CA GLU A 68 -11.47 -32.18 -17.94
C GLU A 68 -10.06 -32.71 -17.63
N GLY A 69 -9.55 -32.52 -16.41
CA GLY A 69 -8.22 -32.99 -16.01
C GLY A 69 -7.06 -32.22 -16.65
N ARG A 70 -7.30 -30.97 -17.06
CA ARG A 70 -6.31 -30.06 -17.68
C ARG A 70 -5.65 -29.11 -16.67
N MET A 71 -5.50 -29.56 -15.43
CA MET A 71 -4.82 -28.87 -14.33
C MET A 71 -3.86 -29.81 -13.60
N ARG A 72 -2.91 -30.40 -14.34
CA ARG A 72 -2.00 -31.45 -13.79
C ARG A 72 -0.52 -31.17 -14.01
N THR A 73 -0.20 -30.16 -14.81
CA THR A 73 1.17 -29.80 -15.17
C THR A 73 1.45 -28.33 -14.88
N ARG A 74 2.73 -27.96 -14.83
CA ARG A 74 3.16 -26.56 -14.72
C ARG A 74 2.68 -25.74 -15.91
N GLU A 75 2.68 -26.34 -17.10
CA GLU A 75 2.25 -25.72 -18.35
C GLU A 75 0.75 -25.45 -18.35
N ASP A 76 -0.06 -26.35 -17.76
CA ASP A 76 -1.48 -26.10 -17.53
C ASP A 76 -1.73 -24.88 -16.64
N VAL A 77 -1.01 -24.80 -15.52
CA VAL A 77 -1.11 -23.66 -14.60
C VAL A 77 -0.66 -22.39 -15.29
N ARG A 78 0.45 -22.43 -16.02
CA ARG A 78 0.96 -21.29 -16.77
C ARG A 78 -0.08 -20.77 -17.76
N ARG A 79 -0.71 -21.67 -18.52
CA ARG A 79 -1.78 -21.34 -19.48
C ARG A 79 -2.94 -20.64 -18.78
N GLU A 80 -3.46 -21.21 -17.69
CA GLU A 80 -4.61 -20.63 -16.99
C GLU A 80 -4.26 -19.31 -16.30
N VAL A 81 -3.10 -19.21 -15.65
CA VAL A 81 -2.64 -17.96 -15.02
C VAL A 81 -2.47 -16.85 -16.06
N GLN A 82 -1.79 -17.13 -17.19
CA GLN A 82 -1.61 -16.16 -18.26
C GLN A 82 -2.94 -15.70 -18.85
N ARG A 83 -3.84 -16.65 -19.16
CA ARG A 83 -5.19 -16.35 -19.64
C ARG A 83 -5.93 -15.45 -18.66
N MET A 84 -5.96 -15.84 -17.39
CA MET A 84 -6.66 -15.10 -16.34
C MET A 84 -6.06 -13.71 -16.13
N LEU A 85 -4.75 -13.53 -16.23
CA LEU A 85 -4.10 -12.22 -16.09
C LEU A 85 -4.32 -11.32 -17.30
N ALA A 86 -4.40 -11.88 -18.51
CA ALA A 86 -4.63 -11.14 -19.76
C ALA A 86 -6.08 -10.67 -19.93
N ASP A 87 -7.05 -11.42 -19.41
CA ASP A 87 -8.48 -11.09 -19.55
C ASP A 87 -8.91 -10.03 -18.52
N GLU A 88 -9.12 -8.79 -18.96
CA GLU A 88 -9.55 -7.68 -18.10
C GLU A 88 -10.98 -7.85 -17.54
N SER A 89 -11.83 -8.64 -18.19
CA SER A 89 -13.20 -8.91 -17.70
C SER A 89 -13.19 -9.76 -16.43
N ILE A 90 -12.12 -10.55 -16.23
CA ILE A 90 -11.95 -11.35 -15.03
C ILE A 90 -11.51 -10.45 -13.87
N ARG A 91 -12.39 -10.28 -12.89
CA ARG A 91 -12.05 -9.54 -11.67
C ARG A 91 -10.97 -10.29 -10.87
N LYS A 92 -9.84 -9.62 -10.60
CA LYS A 92 -8.65 -10.14 -9.87
C LYS A 92 -8.37 -9.38 -8.56
N PRO A 93 -9.29 -9.42 -7.58
CA PRO A 93 -9.22 -8.53 -6.42
C PRO A 93 -8.03 -8.80 -5.49
N ARG A 94 -7.39 -9.99 -5.55
CA ARG A 94 -6.18 -10.28 -4.75
C ARG A 94 -4.98 -9.46 -5.20
N VAL A 95 -4.89 -9.11 -6.48
CA VAL A 95 -3.80 -8.26 -7.00
C VAL A 95 -3.86 -6.87 -6.36
N LEU A 96 -5.04 -6.26 -6.33
CA LEU A 96 -5.21 -4.97 -5.67
C LEU A 96 -5.02 -5.05 -4.15
N GLN A 97 -5.47 -6.15 -3.53
CA GLN A 97 -5.24 -6.39 -2.10
C GLN A 97 -3.76 -6.41 -1.75
N PHE A 98 -2.91 -7.01 -2.59
CA PHE A 98 -1.46 -6.98 -2.39
C PHE A 98 -0.94 -5.55 -2.27
N PHE A 99 -1.35 -4.64 -3.15
CA PHE A 99 -0.89 -3.26 -3.09
C PHE A 99 -1.43 -2.48 -1.89
N ARG A 100 -2.66 -2.77 -1.44
CA ARG A 100 -3.18 -2.23 -0.18
C ARG A 100 -2.34 -2.69 1.00
N ASP A 101 -2.05 -3.99 1.09
CA ASP A 101 -1.24 -4.54 2.19
C ASP A 101 0.22 -4.10 2.11
N TYR A 102 0.74 -3.90 0.89
CA TYR A 102 2.12 -3.49 0.66
C TYR A 102 2.36 -2.03 1.03
N PHE A 103 1.47 -1.12 0.62
CA PHE A 103 1.60 0.32 0.88
C PHE A 103 0.81 0.82 2.09
N ASP A 104 -0.13 0.04 2.63
CA ASP A 104 -1.00 0.41 3.76
C ASP A 104 -1.84 1.68 3.52
N TYR A 105 -2.02 2.14 2.27
CA TYR A 105 -2.73 3.39 1.96
C TYR A 105 -4.22 3.36 2.30
N ASP A 106 -4.82 2.17 2.47
CA ASP A 106 -6.23 2.00 2.81
C ASP A 106 -6.52 2.24 4.31
N ARG A 107 -5.47 2.33 5.14
CA ARG A 107 -5.59 2.55 6.58
C ARG A 107 -5.93 3.99 6.95
N GLY A 108 -5.75 4.97 6.05
CA GLY A 108 -5.88 6.40 6.36
C GLY A 108 -7.24 6.78 6.96
N GLY A 109 -8.33 6.18 6.48
CA GLY A 109 -9.68 6.41 7.01
C GLY A 109 -9.93 5.84 8.41
N TYR A 110 -9.05 4.97 8.90
CA TYR A 110 -9.10 4.40 10.25
C TYR A 110 -8.23 5.14 11.26
N ILE A 111 -7.42 6.12 10.83
CA ILE A 111 -6.59 6.92 11.72
C ILE A 111 -7.46 8.02 12.33
N CYS A 112 -7.90 7.80 13.58
CA CYS A 112 -8.64 8.80 14.35
C CYS A 112 -7.80 10.06 14.55
N LYS A 113 -8.30 11.19 14.05
CA LYS A 113 -7.66 12.51 14.18
C LYS A 113 -8.28 13.32 15.31
N ASP A 114 -7.43 14.02 16.06
CA ASP A 114 -7.89 15.06 16.96
C ASP A 114 -8.52 16.22 16.15
N ALA A 115 -9.69 16.68 16.60
CA ALA A 115 -10.47 17.67 15.86
C ALA A 115 -9.78 19.04 15.78
N LYS A 116 -9.01 19.42 16.80
CA LYS A 116 -8.29 20.69 16.84
C LYS A 116 -7.03 20.60 15.98
N ALA A 117 -6.22 19.56 16.16
CA ALA A 117 -5.02 19.32 15.36
C ALA A 117 -5.35 19.25 13.87
N LEU A 118 -6.47 18.60 13.50
CA LEU A 118 -6.94 18.56 12.11
C LEU A 118 -7.36 19.93 11.59
N ALA A 119 -8.08 20.73 12.37
CA ALA A 119 -8.48 22.08 11.96
C ALA A 119 -7.28 23.00 11.67
N GLU A 120 -6.22 22.87 12.46
CA GLU A 120 -4.98 23.66 12.32
C GLU A 120 -4.21 23.35 11.03
N THR A 121 -4.47 22.20 10.39
CA THR A 121 -3.92 21.88 9.07
C THR A 121 -4.59 22.65 7.95
N GLY A 122 -5.82 23.16 8.18
CA GLY A 122 -6.67 23.76 7.16
C GLY A 122 -7.59 22.76 6.44
N VAL A 123 -7.55 21.48 6.79
CA VAL A 123 -8.55 20.49 6.34
C VAL A 123 -9.84 20.62 7.16
N SER A 124 -10.98 20.28 6.55
CA SER A 124 -12.27 20.24 7.25
C SER A 124 -12.26 19.22 8.40
N ASN A 125 -12.60 19.67 9.61
CA ASN A 125 -12.84 18.82 10.78
C ASN A 125 -14.35 18.62 11.08
N ARG A 126 -15.22 18.99 10.13
CA ARG A 126 -16.68 18.91 10.33
C ARG A 126 -17.17 17.47 10.21
N GLY A 127 -17.74 16.94 11.29
CA GLY A 127 -18.33 15.61 11.31
C GLY A 127 -17.35 14.54 10.83
N THR A 128 -17.79 13.69 9.90
CA THR A 128 -16.97 12.60 9.34
C THR A 128 -16.22 12.97 8.06
N SER A 129 -16.19 14.25 7.66
CA SER A 129 -15.71 14.69 6.33
C SER A 129 -14.29 14.23 6.01
N HIS A 130 -13.35 14.34 6.95
CA HIS A 130 -11.97 13.89 6.75
C HIS A 130 -11.88 12.37 6.53
N TYR A 131 -12.58 11.58 7.35
CA TYR A 131 -12.57 10.13 7.25
C TYR A 131 -13.17 9.65 5.93
N SER A 132 -14.29 10.25 5.52
CA SER A 132 -14.90 9.99 4.22
C SER A 132 -13.95 10.32 3.07
N ALA A 133 -13.24 11.46 3.13
CA ALA A 133 -12.23 11.80 2.13
C ALA A 133 -11.08 10.79 2.09
N MET A 134 -10.61 10.28 3.23
CA MET A 134 -9.57 9.25 3.26
C MET A 134 -10.04 7.89 2.73
N PHE A 135 -11.28 7.48 3.01
CA PHE A 135 -11.87 6.28 2.39
C PHE A 135 -12.09 6.44 0.89
N ASP A 136 -12.51 7.63 0.44
CA ASP A 136 -12.65 7.94 -0.98
C ASP A 136 -11.30 7.99 -1.70
N ALA A 137 -10.25 8.50 -1.03
CA ALA A 137 -8.88 8.51 -1.51
C ALA A 137 -8.31 7.10 -1.70
N THR A 138 -8.72 6.12 -0.87
CA THR A 138 -8.38 4.71 -1.10
C THR A 138 -8.86 4.24 -2.47
N ALA A 139 -10.11 4.51 -2.85
CA ALA A 139 -10.65 4.14 -4.16
C ALA A 139 -9.97 4.89 -5.31
N SER A 140 -9.53 6.13 -5.06
CA SER A 140 -8.73 6.89 -6.01
C SER A 140 -7.34 6.27 -6.23
N THR A 141 -6.61 5.96 -5.15
CA THR A 141 -5.29 5.30 -5.21
C THR A 141 -5.40 3.90 -5.81
N ASP A 142 -6.45 3.13 -5.47
CA ASP A 142 -6.75 1.85 -6.11
C ASP A 142 -6.83 1.98 -7.63
N ARG A 143 -7.53 3.03 -8.11
CA ARG A 143 -7.71 3.25 -9.55
C ARG A 143 -6.41 3.66 -10.24
N LEU A 144 -5.58 4.47 -9.58
CA LEU A 144 -4.25 4.79 -10.10
C LEU A 144 -3.40 3.52 -10.27
N ILE A 145 -3.39 2.65 -9.25
CA ILE A 145 -2.68 1.36 -9.31
C ILE A 145 -3.23 0.49 -10.45
N GLU A 146 -4.54 0.43 -10.63
CA GLU A 146 -5.15 -0.29 -11.76
C GLU A 146 -4.67 0.24 -13.12
N LEU A 147 -4.55 1.55 -13.29
CA LEU A 147 -4.05 2.16 -14.53
C LEU A 147 -2.57 1.79 -14.77
N ILE A 148 -1.73 1.84 -13.73
CA ILE A 148 -0.32 1.43 -13.81
C ILE A 148 -0.22 -0.08 -14.15
N LEU A 149 -1.06 -0.92 -13.55
CA LEU A 149 -1.12 -2.36 -13.85
C LEU A 149 -1.70 -2.69 -15.23
N GLN A 150 -2.46 -1.77 -15.83
CA GLN A 150 -2.92 -1.91 -17.22
C GLN A 150 -1.76 -1.66 -18.19
N GLU A 151 -0.91 -0.66 -17.91
CA GLU A 151 0.33 -0.41 -18.67
C GLU A 151 1.37 -1.52 -18.43
N ASP A 152 1.44 -2.06 -17.19
CA ASP A 152 2.25 -3.22 -16.77
C ASP A 152 3.73 -3.13 -17.13
N ARG A 153 4.30 -1.93 -16.97
CA ARG A 153 5.70 -1.63 -17.25
C ARG A 153 6.33 -0.90 -16.07
N ASP A 154 7.53 -1.31 -15.69
CA ASP A 154 8.34 -0.74 -14.61
C ASP A 154 7.50 -0.49 -13.34
N VAL A 155 6.61 -1.44 -13.00
CA VAL A 155 5.45 -1.18 -12.14
C VAL A 155 5.85 -0.63 -10.76
N LEU A 156 6.88 -1.19 -10.10
CA LEU A 156 7.34 -0.69 -8.81
C LEU A 156 7.87 0.75 -8.94
N ARG A 157 8.66 1.02 -9.97
CA ARG A 157 9.19 2.36 -10.24
C ARG A 157 8.06 3.34 -10.47
N GLU A 158 7.11 3.03 -11.35
CA GLU A 158 5.95 3.91 -11.61
C GLU A 158 5.10 4.14 -10.35
N LEU A 159 4.87 3.13 -9.51
CA LEU A 159 4.16 3.29 -8.23
C LEU A 159 4.89 4.24 -7.27
N LEU A 160 6.23 4.29 -7.34
CA LEU A 160 7.07 5.16 -6.52
C LEU A 160 7.29 6.53 -7.15
N THR A 161 7.28 6.67 -8.48
CA THR A 161 7.72 7.90 -9.17
C THR A 161 6.67 8.58 -10.03
N THR A 162 5.45 8.04 -10.14
CA THR A 162 4.43 8.70 -10.96
C THR A 162 4.07 10.08 -10.41
N ASP A 163 3.91 11.06 -11.30
CA ASP A 163 3.34 12.37 -11.01
C ASP A 163 1.81 12.38 -11.20
N LYS A 164 1.24 11.26 -11.66
CA LYS A 164 -0.19 11.12 -11.90
C LYS A 164 -0.92 10.77 -10.61
N VAL A 165 -2.11 11.35 -10.47
CA VAL A 165 -3.04 11.12 -9.39
C VAL A 165 -4.44 10.92 -9.97
N VAL A 166 -5.16 9.93 -9.47
CA VAL A 166 -6.62 9.89 -9.63
C VAL A 166 -7.22 10.63 -8.44
N ALA A 167 -8.14 11.57 -8.67
CA ALA A 167 -8.67 12.43 -7.62
C ALA A 167 -10.13 12.81 -7.85
N THR A 168 -10.82 13.10 -6.75
CA THR A 168 -12.09 13.81 -6.72
C THR A 168 -11.84 15.31 -6.50
N ARG A 169 -12.87 16.14 -6.68
CA ARG A 169 -12.77 17.58 -6.38
C ARG A 169 -12.43 17.86 -4.91
N GLY A 170 -12.82 16.97 -3.99
CA GLY A 170 -12.50 17.11 -2.56
C GLY A 170 -11.02 16.94 -2.26
N ASP A 171 -10.28 16.25 -3.13
CA ASP A 171 -8.87 15.94 -2.95
C ASP A 171 -7.96 17.15 -3.24
N ASN A 172 -8.46 18.20 -3.90
CA ASN A 172 -7.71 19.43 -4.20
C ASN A 172 -7.09 20.06 -2.94
N VAL A 173 -7.81 20.02 -1.81
CA VAL A 173 -7.28 20.50 -0.53
C VAL A 173 -6.10 19.63 -0.10
N TYR A 174 -6.27 18.31 -0.09
CA TYR A 174 -5.27 17.35 0.41
C TYR A 174 -4.00 17.28 -0.45
N PHE A 175 -4.13 17.43 -1.76
CA PHE A 175 -2.99 17.52 -2.67
C PHE A 175 -2.35 18.91 -2.70
N GLY A 176 -2.98 19.91 -2.07
CA GLY A 176 -2.46 21.27 -1.98
C GLY A 176 -1.35 21.45 -0.95
N ARG A 177 -1.03 22.73 -0.73
CA ARG A 177 0.06 23.21 0.12
C ARG A 177 -0.46 24.01 1.30
N ARG A 178 0.06 23.75 2.50
CA ARG A 178 -0.18 24.57 3.68
C ARG A 178 0.50 25.93 3.51
N ASN A 179 -0.26 27.00 3.71
CA ASN A 179 0.22 28.36 3.66
C ASN A 179 1.01 28.71 4.92
N SER A 180 2.05 29.52 4.78
CA SER A 180 2.71 30.18 5.91
C SER A 180 1.75 31.17 6.57
N LYS A 181 2.10 31.65 7.78
CA LYS A 181 1.31 32.70 8.44
C LYS A 181 1.23 33.98 7.60
N GLU A 182 2.30 34.32 6.88
CA GLU A 182 2.35 35.49 6.01
C GLU A 182 1.43 35.32 4.79
N GLU A 183 1.50 34.18 4.13
CA GLU A 183 0.63 33.83 2.99
C GLU A 183 -0.85 33.79 3.40
N THR A 184 -1.13 33.27 4.59
CA THR A 184 -2.48 33.25 5.15
C THR A 184 -3.02 34.67 5.37
N ARG A 185 -2.21 35.56 5.99
CA ARG A 185 -2.58 36.97 6.18
C ARG A 185 -2.80 37.69 4.84
N ALA A 186 -1.92 37.46 3.87
CA ALA A 186 -2.04 38.01 2.53
C ALA A 186 -3.32 37.53 1.82
N SER A 187 -3.64 36.24 1.93
CA SER A 187 -4.88 35.65 1.39
C SER A 187 -6.13 36.26 2.01
N ILE A 188 -6.14 36.48 3.33
CA ILE A 188 -7.25 37.13 4.04
C ILE A 188 -7.40 38.60 3.59
N ALA A 189 -6.29 39.34 3.48
CA ALA A 189 -6.31 40.73 3.02
C ALA A 189 -6.86 40.85 1.59
N ALA A 190 -6.36 40.03 0.66
CA ALA A 190 -6.83 39.99 -0.72
C ALA A 190 -8.32 39.59 -0.84
N ALA A 191 -8.80 38.71 0.03
CA ALA A 191 -10.22 38.34 0.05
C ALA A 191 -11.11 39.48 0.54
N LYS A 192 -10.67 40.25 1.56
CA LYS A 192 -11.36 41.46 2.02
C LYS A 192 -11.44 42.51 0.91
N GLU A 193 -10.33 42.80 0.23
CA GLU A 193 -10.30 43.74 -0.90
C GLU A 193 -11.23 43.31 -2.05
N LYS A 194 -11.27 42.01 -2.39
CA LYS A 194 -12.22 41.47 -3.37
C LYS A 194 -13.67 41.59 -2.92
N GLN A 195 -13.94 41.37 -1.64
CA GLN A 195 -15.29 41.51 -1.08
C GLN A 195 -15.76 42.97 -1.18
N ASP A 196 -14.89 43.91 -0.81
CA ASP A 196 -15.18 45.35 -0.83
C ASP A 196 -15.38 45.86 -2.26
N SER A 197 -14.51 45.47 -3.20
CA SER A 197 -14.64 45.84 -4.62
C SER A 197 -15.87 45.23 -5.31
N GLN A 198 -16.27 44.00 -4.94
CA GLN A 198 -17.47 43.35 -5.49
C GLN A 198 -18.77 43.71 -4.75
N ARG A 199 -18.72 44.59 -3.73
CA ARG A 199 -19.87 44.96 -2.88
C ARG A 199 -20.66 43.74 -2.35
N LYS A 200 -19.96 42.63 -2.09
CA LYS A 200 -20.58 41.38 -1.64
C LYS A 200 -20.94 41.47 -0.16
N LYS A 201 -22.20 41.15 0.19
CA LYS A 201 -22.69 41.15 1.58
C LYS A 201 -22.10 40.02 2.45
N LYS A 202 -21.54 38.96 1.84
CA LYS A 202 -20.95 37.83 2.55
C LYS A 202 -19.65 37.42 1.87
N ALA A 203 -18.61 37.17 2.67
CA ALA A 203 -17.36 36.60 2.19
C ALA A 203 -17.60 35.19 1.64
N ASP A 204 -16.94 34.86 0.54
CA ASP A 204 -16.89 33.48 0.04
C ASP A 204 -16.21 32.61 1.12
N ASN A 205 -16.68 31.37 1.31
CA ASN A 205 -16.11 30.45 2.31
C ASN A 205 -14.77 29.89 1.78
N VAL A 206 -13.75 30.74 1.77
CA VAL A 206 -12.41 30.44 1.23
C VAL A 206 -11.53 29.86 2.32
N ASN A 207 -10.81 28.80 1.98
CA ASN A 207 -9.76 28.27 2.84
C ASN A 207 -8.50 29.14 2.71
N HIS A 208 -8.16 29.90 3.75
CA HIS A 208 -6.96 30.74 3.74
C HIS A 208 -5.70 30.02 4.20
N ASN A 209 -5.85 28.86 4.87
CA ASN A 209 -4.75 28.10 5.45
C ASN A 209 -4.07 27.17 4.44
N VAL A 210 -4.74 26.87 3.33
CA VAL A 210 -4.26 25.94 2.30
C VAL A 210 -4.43 26.59 0.94
N THR A 211 -3.36 26.59 0.14
CA THR A 211 -3.45 26.79 -1.30
C THR A 211 -3.82 25.46 -1.94
N GLU A 212 -5.07 25.32 -2.38
CA GLU A 212 -5.58 24.09 -3.00
C GLU A 212 -4.84 23.78 -4.32
N ALA A 213 -4.58 22.49 -4.56
CA ALA A 213 -4.04 22.03 -5.83
C ALA A 213 -5.07 22.22 -6.95
N LYS A 214 -4.60 22.64 -8.12
CA LYS A 214 -5.41 22.77 -9.34
C LYS A 214 -5.33 21.49 -10.16
N LEU A 215 -5.99 20.45 -9.67
CA LEU A 215 -6.05 19.16 -10.37
C LEU A 215 -7.01 19.26 -11.56
N THR A 216 -6.50 19.00 -12.76
CA THR A 216 -7.28 18.99 -14.00
C THR A 216 -6.84 17.83 -14.88
N GLY A 217 -7.78 17.25 -15.63
CA GLY A 217 -7.50 16.19 -16.57
C GLY A 217 -8.75 15.38 -16.93
N PRO A 218 -8.60 14.29 -17.72
CA PRO A 218 -9.73 13.52 -18.22
C PRO A 218 -10.49 12.83 -17.09
N GLN A 219 -11.80 12.67 -17.28
CA GLN A 219 -12.63 11.90 -16.36
C GLN A 219 -12.29 10.41 -16.43
N VAL A 220 -12.21 9.78 -15.27
CA VAL A 220 -12.01 8.34 -15.11
C VAL A 220 -12.97 7.80 -14.07
N PHE A 221 -13.32 6.53 -14.20
CA PHE A 221 -14.20 5.85 -13.25
C PHE A 221 -13.40 4.93 -12.34
N ALA A 222 -13.67 4.99 -11.04
CA ALA A 222 -13.10 4.09 -10.05
C ALA A 222 -14.18 3.24 -9.40
N ARG A 223 -13.80 2.05 -8.96
CA ARG A 223 -14.65 1.22 -8.12
C ARG A 223 -14.66 1.78 -6.70
N VAL A 224 -15.83 2.21 -6.24
CA VAL A 224 -16.00 2.73 -4.89
C VAL A 224 -16.66 1.66 -4.02
N SER A 225 -16.02 1.32 -2.91
CA SER A 225 -16.59 0.38 -1.94
C SER A 225 -17.56 1.11 -1.02
N ARG A 226 -18.62 0.42 -0.57
CA ARG A 226 -19.65 0.97 0.33
C ARG A 226 -19.14 1.18 1.77
N ARG A 227 -17.85 0.99 2.03
CA ARG A 227 -17.28 0.98 3.38
C ARG A 227 -17.04 2.41 3.85
N SER A 228 -18.11 3.05 4.29
CA SER A 228 -18.10 4.23 5.15
C SER A 228 -19.43 4.30 5.89
N PHE A 229 -19.39 4.55 7.19
CA PHE A 229 -20.57 4.89 7.98
C PHE A 229 -21.18 6.18 7.41
N GLY A 230 -22.42 6.09 6.94
CA GLY A 230 -23.13 7.20 6.29
C GLY A 230 -23.34 6.96 4.79
N ALA A 231 -24.38 7.56 4.23
CA ALA A 231 -24.79 7.44 2.84
C ALA A 231 -23.84 8.15 1.85
N GLY A 232 -22.52 7.90 1.98
CA GLY A 232 -21.47 8.45 1.13
C GLY A 232 -21.78 8.17 -0.34
N SER A 233 -21.68 9.22 -1.16
CA SER A 233 -22.12 9.12 -2.55
C SER A 233 -21.30 8.07 -3.27
N MET A 234 -21.97 7.05 -3.80
CA MET A 234 -21.44 5.98 -4.64
C MET A 234 -20.98 6.50 -6.01
N LYS A 235 -20.32 7.65 -6.05
CA LYS A 235 -19.93 8.37 -7.26
C LYS A 235 -18.60 7.80 -7.77
N PRO A 236 -18.63 7.03 -8.87
CA PRO A 236 -17.40 6.49 -9.45
C PRO A 236 -16.54 7.57 -10.11
N GLU A 237 -17.10 8.75 -10.41
CA GLU A 237 -16.46 9.82 -11.19
C GLU A 237 -15.26 10.44 -10.48
N ARG A 238 -14.13 10.43 -11.16
CA ARG A 238 -12.86 11.04 -10.74
C ARG A 238 -12.17 11.66 -11.95
N ILE A 239 -11.08 12.37 -11.73
CA ILE A 239 -10.18 12.85 -12.78
C ILE A 239 -8.83 12.17 -12.65
N LEU A 240 -8.19 11.88 -13.77
CA LEU A 240 -6.76 11.59 -13.81
C LEU A 240 -6.04 12.92 -14.05
N ALA A 241 -5.21 13.34 -13.10
CA ALA A 241 -4.52 14.63 -13.12
C ALA A 241 -3.03 14.44 -12.80
N THR A 242 -2.25 15.51 -12.99
CA THR A 242 -0.85 15.58 -12.55
C THR A 242 -0.78 16.41 -11.27
N VAL A 243 0.04 15.98 -10.31
CA VAL A 243 0.30 16.72 -9.07
C VAL A 243 1.13 17.98 -9.35
N PRO A 244 1.11 18.99 -8.45
CA PRO A 244 2.00 20.14 -8.57
C PRO A 244 3.48 19.72 -8.61
N GLU A 245 4.25 20.31 -9.53
CA GLU A 245 5.67 20.02 -9.72
C GLU A 245 6.47 20.30 -8.44
N GLY A 246 7.38 19.38 -8.10
CA GLY A 246 8.27 19.50 -6.94
C GLY A 246 7.59 19.35 -5.57
N GLU A 247 6.29 19.08 -5.51
CA GLU A 247 5.59 18.89 -4.23
C GLU A 247 5.35 17.42 -3.90
N ARG A 248 5.18 16.55 -4.91
CA ARG A 248 4.77 15.14 -4.74
C ARG A 248 5.35 14.25 -5.83
N LEU A 249 5.58 12.99 -5.46
CA LEU A 249 6.12 11.93 -6.30
C LEU A 249 5.64 10.57 -5.78
N GLY A 250 4.87 9.84 -6.59
CA GLY A 250 4.32 8.51 -6.32
C GLY A 250 3.52 8.33 -5.03
N ILE A 251 3.19 7.06 -4.74
CA ILE A 251 2.23 6.69 -3.68
C ILE A 251 2.70 7.13 -2.29
N LEU A 252 4.01 7.16 -2.02
CA LEU A 252 4.54 7.52 -0.70
C LEU A 252 4.35 9.00 -0.35
N THR A 253 3.94 9.82 -1.33
CA THR A 253 3.58 11.23 -1.11
C THR A 253 2.08 11.47 -1.23
N HIS A 254 1.26 10.42 -1.42
CA HIS A 254 -0.19 10.55 -1.44
C HIS A 254 -0.74 10.79 -0.03
N PRO A 255 -1.79 11.63 0.12
CA PRO A 255 -2.44 11.86 1.41
C PRO A 255 -2.88 10.55 2.10
N SER A 256 -3.41 9.58 1.34
CA SER A 256 -3.85 8.29 1.89
C SER A 256 -2.71 7.53 2.57
N TRP A 257 -1.52 7.49 1.97
CA TRP A 257 -0.33 6.84 2.55
C TRP A 257 0.23 7.64 3.72
N LEU A 258 0.35 8.95 3.57
CA LEU A 258 0.92 9.85 4.59
C LEU A 258 0.09 9.87 5.88
N VAL A 259 -1.24 9.80 5.75
CA VAL A 259 -2.17 9.72 6.88
C VAL A 259 -2.13 8.33 7.49
N SER A 260 -2.09 7.24 6.71
CA SER A 260 -1.90 5.88 7.24
C SER A 260 -0.67 5.72 8.14
N HIS A 261 0.37 6.51 7.88
CA HIS A 261 1.63 6.55 8.64
C HIS A 261 1.76 7.80 9.52
N SER A 262 0.64 8.22 10.13
CA SER A 262 0.57 9.31 11.11
C SER A 262 -0.16 8.84 12.38
N ASP A 263 -0.30 9.72 13.37
CA ASP A 263 -1.14 9.49 14.54
C ASP A 263 -2.29 10.52 14.62
N ALA A 264 -2.93 10.64 15.79
CA ALA A 264 -4.07 11.52 15.97
C ALA A 264 -3.74 13.02 15.85
N MET A 265 -2.53 13.42 16.22
CA MET A 265 -2.12 14.82 16.38
C MET A 265 -0.94 15.20 15.48
N ASP A 266 -0.07 14.26 15.16
CA ASP A 266 1.24 14.47 14.56
C ASP A 266 1.52 13.59 13.33
N ASN A 267 2.42 14.07 12.47
CA ASN A 267 3.09 13.23 11.48
C ASN A 267 4.14 12.37 12.17
N HIS A 268 4.45 11.21 11.60
CA HIS A 268 5.26 10.22 12.29
C HIS A 268 6.43 9.75 11.43
N ALA A 269 7.52 10.52 11.40
CA ALA A 269 8.75 10.21 10.66
C ALA A 269 9.25 8.78 10.94
N ILE A 270 9.25 8.35 12.21
CA ILE A 270 9.73 6.99 12.60
C ILE A 270 8.90 5.88 11.92
N ARG A 271 7.56 5.99 11.83
CA ARG A 271 6.71 4.99 11.16
C ARG A 271 6.95 4.97 9.66
N ARG A 272 7.09 6.14 9.03
CA ARG A 272 7.40 6.27 7.60
C ARG A 272 8.77 5.66 7.29
N GLY A 273 9.79 5.96 8.10
CA GLY A 273 11.14 5.40 7.97
C GLY A 273 11.21 3.89 8.22
N ARG A 274 10.47 3.38 9.21
CA ARG A 274 10.29 1.93 9.42
C ARG A 274 9.70 1.26 8.19
N TRP A 275 8.65 1.86 7.61
CA TRP A 275 8.04 1.33 6.38
C TRP A 275 9.06 1.25 5.25
N VAL A 276 9.84 2.31 4.99
CA VAL A 276 10.89 2.31 3.95
C VAL A 276 11.93 1.22 4.22
N ARG A 277 12.39 1.08 5.46
CA ARG A 277 13.35 0.05 5.88
C ARG A 277 12.84 -1.36 5.58
N GLU A 278 11.61 -1.66 5.96
CA GLU A 278 11.03 -3.01 5.88
C GLU A 278 10.52 -3.36 4.48
N ARG A 279 9.94 -2.39 3.76
CA ARG A 279 9.26 -2.61 2.47
C ARG A 279 10.14 -2.37 1.26
N LEU A 280 11.14 -1.48 1.33
CA LEU A 280 12.03 -1.17 0.20
C LEU A 280 13.46 -1.65 0.42
N LEU A 281 14.04 -1.49 1.61
CA LEU A 281 15.43 -1.91 1.86
C LEU A 281 15.56 -3.35 2.36
N GLY A 282 14.45 -3.91 2.83
CA GLY A 282 14.35 -5.30 3.24
C GLY A 282 15.05 -5.62 4.55
N GLY A 283 15.35 -4.61 5.37
CA GLY A 283 15.83 -4.76 6.73
C GLY A 283 14.69 -5.02 7.72
N GLY A 284 15.03 -5.46 8.92
CA GLY A 284 14.08 -5.63 10.03
C GLY A 284 14.32 -4.62 11.14
N ILE A 285 13.25 -4.15 11.76
CA ILE A 285 13.30 -3.37 12.99
C ILE A 285 12.69 -4.23 14.10
N PRO A 286 13.41 -4.47 15.22
CA PRO A 286 12.86 -5.23 16.33
C PRO A 286 11.68 -4.47 16.94
N ASP A 287 10.72 -5.22 17.48
CA ASP A 287 9.63 -4.60 18.22
C ASP A 287 10.16 -3.88 19.46
N VAL A 288 9.45 -2.82 19.85
CA VAL A 288 9.80 -2.02 21.03
C VAL A 288 9.72 -2.93 22.25
N PRO A 289 10.80 -3.05 23.04
CA PRO A 289 10.77 -3.85 24.26
C PRO A 289 9.70 -3.34 25.22
N ILE A 290 9.03 -4.26 25.93
CA ILE A 290 7.93 -3.95 26.85
C ILE A 290 8.29 -2.95 27.96
N THR A 291 9.59 -2.77 28.22
CA THR A 291 10.13 -1.88 29.25
C THR A 291 10.31 -0.44 28.77
N VAL A 292 10.06 -0.15 27.49
CA VAL A 292 10.35 1.15 26.87
C VAL A 292 9.05 1.88 26.58
N ASP A 293 8.86 3.03 27.21
CA ASP A 293 7.80 3.97 26.83
C ASP A 293 8.22 4.75 25.58
N ALA A 294 7.83 4.25 24.41
CA ALA A 294 8.21 4.81 23.12
C ALA A 294 7.30 5.99 22.72
N MET A 295 7.27 7.03 23.56
CA MET A 295 6.55 8.28 23.31
C MET A 295 7.52 9.45 23.12
N LEU A 296 7.19 10.31 22.15
CA LEU A 296 7.85 11.61 22.03
C LEU A 296 7.33 12.55 23.13
N PRO A 297 8.15 13.48 23.62
CA PRO A 297 7.70 14.44 24.62
C PRO A 297 6.56 15.32 24.07
N ASP A 298 5.57 15.61 24.93
CA ASP A 298 4.46 16.53 24.64
C ASP A 298 4.92 17.98 24.74
N GLU A 299 5.58 18.44 23.67
CA GLU A 299 6.13 19.77 23.54
C GLU A 299 5.58 20.43 22.27
N PRO A 300 4.31 20.88 22.26
CA PRO A 300 3.62 21.34 21.05
C PRO A 300 4.22 22.63 20.44
N GLN A 301 5.12 23.30 21.16
CA GLN A 301 5.88 24.46 20.67
C GLN A 301 7.20 24.08 20.01
N ASN A 302 7.54 22.79 19.99
CA ASN A 302 8.72 22.25 19.36
C ASN A 302 8.33 21.50 18.07
N THR A 303 9.16 21.62 17.05
CA THR A 303 9.04 20.86 15.80
C THR A 303 9.13 19.35 16.08
N LEU A 304 8.65 18.51 15.16
CA LEU A 304 8.78 17.05 15.33
C LEU A 304 10.25 16.66 15.49
N ARG A 305 11.13 17.26 14.69
CA ARG A 305 12.58 16.99 14.70
C ARG A 305 13.22 17.36 16.05
N GLU A 306 12.81 18.47 16.66
CA GLU A 306 13.25 18.87 18.01
C GLU A 306 12.72 17.90 19.09
N ARG A 307 11.47 17.44 18.96
CA ARG A 307 10.87 16.43 19.86
C ARG A 307 11.56 15.07 19.76
N MET A 308 11.99 14.69 18.55
CA MET A 308 12.73 13.46 18.28
C MET A 308 14.14 13.43 18.88
N ARG A 309 14.66 14.49 19.52
CA ARG A 309 15.95 14.45 20.21
C ARG A 309 16.09 13.28 21.21
N VAL A 310 14.97 12.82 21.80
CA VAL A 310 14.96 11.69 22.74
C VAL A 310 15.32 10.36 22.07
N THR A 311 15.10 10.24 20.75
CA THR A 311 15.44 9.03 19.98
C THR A 311 16.94 8.88 19.75
N ARG A 312 17.71 9.96 19.97
CA ARG A 312 19.17 10.02 19.81
C ARG A 312 19.95 9.56 21.04
N GLN A 313 19.27 9.23 22.13
CA GLN A 313 19.90 8.59 23.29
C GLN A 313 20.46 7.21 22.89
N GLU A 314 21.57 6.79 23.51
CA GLU A 314 22.36 5.61 23.11
C GLU A 314 21.50 4.35 22.88
N TYR A 315 20.64 4.03 23.86
CA TYR A 315 19.76 2.87 23.77
C TYR A 315 18.76 2.99 22.61
N CYS A 316 18.04 4.10 22.49
CA CYS A 316 17.07 4.35 21.43
C CYS A 316 17.71 4.35 20.04
N TRP A 317 18.91 4.93 19.93
CA TRP A 317 19.62 5.09 18.66
C TRP A 317 20.05 3.76 18.04
N THR A 318 20.12 2.67 18.82
CA THR A 318 20.37 1.32 18.31
C THR A 318 19.41 0.94 17.18
N CYS A 319 18.13 1.29 17.32
CA CYS A 319 17.09 1.02 16.31
C CYS A 319 16.79 2.26 15.47
N HIS A 320 16.67 3.44 16.10
CA HIS A 320 16.29 4.68 15.43
C HIS A 320 17.28 5.10 14.34
N LYS A 321 18.57 4.76 14.49
CA LYS A 321 19.54 4.97 13.41
C LYS A 321 19.11 4.33 12.11
N LYS A 322 18.32 3.26 12.10
CA LYS A 322 17.90 2.57 10.86
C LYS A 322 16.60 3.11 10.26
N MET A 323 15.89 4.00 10.96
CA MET A 323 14.55 4.46 10.58
C MET A 323 14.47 5.97 10.43
N ASP A 324 14.97 6.73 11.43
CA ASP A 324 14.79 8.18 11.47
C ASP A 324 15.34 8.86 10.21
N PRO A 325 16.56 8.54 9.72
CA PRO A 325 17.08 9.16 8.50
C PRO A 325 16.28 8.86 7.22
N LEU A 326 15.55 7.75 7.18
CA LEU A 326 14.65 7.39 6.06
C LEU A 326 13.27 8.05 6.19
N GLY A 327 12.88 8.45 7.40
CA GLY A 327 11.57 9.00 7.71
C GLY A 327 11.52 10.53 7.71
N LEU A 328 12.60 11.17 8.17
CA LEU A 328 12.73 12.63 8.25
C LEU A 328 12.56 13.36 6.90
N PRO A 329 12.93 12.79 5.73
CA PRO A 329 12.64 13.41 4.45
C PRO A 329 11.17 13.73 4.20
N PHE A 330 10.26 12.94 4.80
CA PHE A 330 8.82 13.16 4.70
C PHE A 330 8.28 14.26 5.61
N GLU A 331 9.12 14.97 6.37
CA GLU A 331 8.70 16.11 7.19
C GLU A 331 8.16 17.27 6.36
N MET A 332 8.42 17.28 5.05
CA MET A 332 7.74 18.16 4.09
C MET A 332 6.22 17.93 3.99
N TYR A 333 5.66 16.93 4.69
CA TYR A 333 4.22 16.69 4.79
C TYR A 333 3.75 16.62 6.24
N ASN A 334 2.69 17.40 6.56
CA ASN A 334 2.08 17.37 7.88
C ASN A 334 1.26 16.09 8.14
N HIS A 335 0.64 16.01 9.32
CA HIS A 335 -0.14 14.84 9.75
C HIS A 335 -1.40 14.57 8.92
N ALA A 336 -1.90 15.54 8.15
CA ALA A 336 -3.00 15.37 7.20
C ALA A 336 -2.52 15.07 5.76
N GLY A 337 -1.20 14.98 5.54
CA GLY A 337 -0.59 14.73 4.24
C GLY A 337 -0.46 15.96 3.33
N LEU A 338 -0.69 17.17 3.85
CA LEU A 338 -0.49 18.43 3.12
C LEU A 338 0.99 18.75 3.01
N PHE A 339 1.42 19.18 1.83
CA PHE A 339 2.77 19.70 1.64
C PHE A 339 2.98 20.97 2.49
N ARG A 340 4.16 21.11 3.10
CA ARG A 340 4.53 22.26 3.95
C ARG A 340 6.00 22.61 3.75
N GLN A 341 6.30 23.91 3.84
CA GLN A 341 7.67 24.44 3.88
C GLN A 341 8.06 24.90 5.29
N THR A 342 7.07 25.12 6.17
CA THR A 342 7.29 25.56 7.54
C THR A 342 6.52 24.70 8.55
N GLU A 343 7.13 24.47 9.71
CA GLU A 343 6.51 23.91 10.91
C GLU A 343 6.73 24.88 12.07
N LEU A 344 5.64 25.29 12.73
CA LEU A 344 5.69 26.29 13.81
C LEU A 344 6.46 27.57 13.42
N ASP A 345 6.25 28.05 12.20
CA ASP A 345 6.93 29.19 11.57
C ASP A 345 8.45 29.04 11.35
N LYS A 346 9.01 27.86 11.61
CA LYS A 346 10.40 27.53 11.27
C LYS A 346 10.44 26.79 9.93
N PRO A 347 11.47 26.98 9.10
CA PRO A 347 11.68 26.14 7.92
C PRO A 347 11.72 24.66 8.31
N VAL A 348 11.06 23.82 7.52
CA VAL A 348 11.14 22.37 7.71
C VAL A 348 12.50 21.88 7.22
N ASP A 349 13.20 21.12 8.05
CA ASP A 349 14.38 20.35 7.64
C ASP A 349 13.95 19.00 7.09
N THR A 350 14.15 18.82 5.78
CA THR A 350 13.80 17.63 5.01
C THR A 350 15.00 16.73 4.74
N SER A 351 16.16 17.01 5.30
CA SER A 351 17.34 16.19 5.06
C SER A 351 17.20 14.81 5.71
N GLY A 352 17.76 13.81 5.03
CA GLY A 352 17.84 12.45 5.53
C GLY A 352 18.96 11.68 4.86
N GLU A 353 18.92 10.36 5.01
CA GLU A 353 19.99 9.49 4.53
C GLU A 353 19.47 8.09 4.25
N VAL A 354 19.92 7.49 3.16
CA VAL A 354 19.83 6.03 2.97
C VAL A 354 21.06 5.40 3.61
N ILE A 355 20.83 4.43 4.49
CA ILE A 355 21.89 3.81 5.29
C ILE A 355 21.59 2.34 5.49
N ASP A 356 22.63 1.50 5.60
CA ASP A 356 22.48 0.07 5.90
C ASP A 356 21.50 -0.61 4.93
N SER A 357 21.48 -0.18 3.66
CA SER A 357 20.57 -0.73 2.65
C SER A 357 20.96 -2.15 2.21
N GLY A 358 22.21 -2.53 2.46
CA GLY A 358 22.85 -3.73 1.90
C GLY A 358 23.43 -3.50 0.51
N ASP A 359 23.33 -2.28 -0.04
CA ASP A 359 23.95 -1.85 -1.29
C ASP A 359 24.66 -0.49 -1.07
N PRO A 360 26.00 -0.47 -0.93
CA PRO A 360 26.74 0.76 -0.67
C PRO A 360 26.55 1.86 -1.74
N ALA A 361 26.16 1.51 -2.97
CA ALA A 361 25.89 2.49 -4.02
C ALA A 361 24.56 3.24 -3.81
N LEU A 362 23.66 2.69 -2.99
CA LEU A 362 22.38 3.29 -2.64
C LEU A 362 22.48 4.20 -1.42
N ASP A 363 23.43 3.93 -0.53
CA ASP A 363 23.62 4.65 0.72
C ASP A 363 24.14 6.09 0.48
N GLY A 364 23.75 7.02 1.35
CA GLY A 364 24.18 8.42 1.32
C GLY A 364 23.06 9.41 1.63
N GLU A 365 23.44 10.68 1.79
CA GLU A 365 22.53 11.78 2.11
C GLU A 365 21.53 12.04 0.99
N VAL A 366 20.33 12.51 1.38
CA VAL A 366 19.24 12.95 0.49
C VAL A 366 18.67 14.27 1.01
N ALA A 367 18.31 15.17 0.10
CA ALA A 367 17.81 16.50 0.46
C ALA A 367 16.35 16.50 0.92
N ASN A 368 15.53 15.59 0.40
CA ASN A 368 14.09 15.52 0.68
C ASN A 368 13.48 14.15 0.27
N ALA A 369 12.17 13.98 0.50
CA ALA A 369 11.48 12.73 0.20
C ALA A 369 11.47 12.39 -1.29
N LEU A 370 11.45 13.38 -2.19
CA LEU A 370 11.40 13.12 -3.64
C LEU A 370 12.72 12.50 -4.10
N GLU A 371 13.85 13.08 -3.69
CA GLU A 371 15.18 12.52 -3.99
C GLU A 371 15.36 11.12 -3.38
N LEU A 372 14.90 10.92 -2.14
CA LEU A 372 14.89 9.59 -1.51
C LEU A 372 14.11 8.58 -2.36
N ILE A 373 12.91 8.95 -2.80
CA ILE A 373 12.03 8.09 -3.59
C ILE A 373 12.65 7.77 -4.95
N GLU A 374 13.17 8.76 -5.66
CA GLU A 374 13.85 8.55 -6.95
C GLU A 374 15.03 7.59 -6.83
N ARG A 375 15.84 7.77 -5.79
CA ARG A 375 17.00 6.93 -5.51
C ARG A 375 16.57 5.48 -5.21
N LEU A 376 15.54 5.29 -4.39
CA LEU A 376 15.00 3.97 -4.06
C LEU A 376 14.32 3.30 -5.27
N ALA A 377 13.62 4.08 -6.11
CA ALA A 377 12.92 3.57 -7.28
C ALA A 377 13.87 3.11 -8.41
N ALA A 378 15.10 3.62 -8.42
CA ALA A 378 16.16 3.16 -9.32
C ALA A 378 16.95 1.95 -8.80
N SER A 379 16.63 1.46 -7.60
CA SER A 379 17.43 0.44 -6.91
C SER A 379 17.00 -0.98 -7.24
N GLU A 380 17.93 -1.79 -7.75
CA GLU A 380 17.73 -3.25 -7.88
C GLU A 380 17.47 -3.91 -6.52
N ARG A 381 18.06 -3.39 -5.43
CA ARG A 381 17.79 -3.88 -4.08
C ARG A 381 16.31 -3.72 -3.72
N ALA A 382 15.70 -2.58 -4.06
CA ALA A 382 14.28 -2.33 -3.81
C ALA A 382 13.39 -3.27 -4.64
N GLU A 383 13.75 -3.54 -5.90
CA GLU A 383 13.06 -4.52 -6.75
C GLU A 383 13.08 -5.92 -6.15
N GLN A 384 14.25 -6.39 -5.70
CA GLN A 384 14.39 -7.71 -5.06
C GLN A 384 13.55 -7.83 -3.78
N VAL A 385 13.49 -6.77 -2.98
CA VAL A 385 12.69 -6.74 -1.74
C VAL A 385 11.20 -6.72 -2.07
N PHE A 386 10.78 -5.98 -3.09
CA PHE A 386 9.40 -5.99 -3.58
C PHE A 386 8.97 -7.39 -4.05
N VAL A 387 9.81 -8.08 -4.83
CA VAL A 387 9.58 -9.47 -5.27
C VAL A 387 9.45 -10.42 -4.07
N ARG A 388 10.23 -10.20 -3.01
CA ARG A 388 10.14 -10.98 -1.78
C ARG A 388 8.81 -10.77 -1.04
N HIS A 389 8.32 -9.53 -0.97
CA HIS A 389 6.99 -9.26 -0.40
C HIS A 389 5.86 -9.83 -1.26
N ALA A 390 5.99 -9.80 -2.59
CA ALA A 390 5.09 -10.50 -3.49
C ALA A 390 5.07 -12.01 -3.19
N PHE A 391 6.24 -12.65 -3.12
CA PHE A 391 6.34 -14.06 -2.74
C PHE A 391 5.57 -14.36 -1.43
N ARG A 392 5.80 -13.57 -0.38
CA ARG A 392 5.12 -13.75 0.91
C ARG A 392 3.60 -13.69 0.80
N PHE A 393 3.10 -12.73 0.03
CA PHE A 393 1.66 -12.54 -0.16
C PHE A 393 1.00 -13.68 -0.94
N TRP A 394 1.62 -14.15 -2.02
CA TRP A 394 1.04 -15.20 -2.89
C TRP A 394 1.28 -16.61 -2.37
N MET A 395 2.38 -16.86 -1.65
CA MET A 395 2.63 -18.15 -1.00
C MET A 395 1.99 -18.26 0.39
N GLY A 396 1.61 -17.14 1.01
CA GLY A 396 0.97 -17.12 2.32
C GLY A 396 1.91 -17.47 3.48
N ARG A 397 3.24 -17.34 3.28
CA ARG A 397 4.28 -17.63 4.28
C ARG A 397 5.52 -16.79 4.06
N ASN A 398 6.38 -16.71 5.06
CA ASN A 398 7.73 -16.17 4.90
C ASN A 398 8.59 -17.09 4.03
N GLU A 399 9.52 -16.49 3.28
CA GLU A 399 10.56 -17.21 2.54
C GLU A 399 11.56 -17.87 3.48
N THR A 400 12.15 -18.94 2.98
CA THR A 400 13.27 -19.67 3.58
C THR A 400 14.47 -19.60 2.64
N LEU A 401 15.64 -20.06 3.09
CA LEU A 401 16.82 -20.15 2.22
C LEU A 401 16.57 -21.02 0.97
N ASN A 402 15.70 -22.02 1.07
CA ASN A 402 15.35 -22.91 -0.04
C ASN A 402 14.52 -22.22 -1.13
N ASP A 403 13.94 -21.05 -0.84
CA ASP A 403 13.16 -20.28 -1.82
C ASP A 403 14.04 -19.35 -2.68
N ALA A 404 15.36 -19.29 -2.43
CA ALA A 404 16.28 -18.45 -3.19
C ALA A 404 16.18 -18.64 -4.72
N PRO A 405 16.12 -19.87 -5.27
CA PRO A 405 15.94 -20.07 -6.71
C PRO A 405 14.62 -19.51 -7.24
N VAL A 406 13.54 -19.62 -6.46
CA VAL A 406 12.21 -19.10 -6.83
C VAL A 406 12.22 -17.57 -6.85
N LEU A 407 12.80 -16.93 -5.83
CA LEU A 407 12.94 -15.48 -5.75
C LEU A 407 13.81 -14.93 -6.88
N GLN A 408 14.93 -15.58 -7.20
CA GLN A 408 15.80 -15.20 -8.31
C GLN A 408 15.12 -15.36 -9.68
N ALA A 409 14.33 -16.44 -9.86
CA ALA A 409 13.55 -16.62 -11.09
C ALA A 409 12.44 -15.56 -11.21
N ALA A 410 11.75 -15.26 -10.12
CA ALA A 410 10.70 -14.24 -10.07
C ALA A 410 11.25 -12.82 -10.35
N HIS A 411 12.40 -12.47 -9.77
CA HIS A 411 13.06 -11.20 -10.03
C HIS A 411 13.55 -11.08 -11.48
N ARG A 412 14.15 -12.15 -12.05
CA ARG A 412 14.51 -12.18 -13.47
C ARG A 412 13.28 -12.04 -14.37
N ALA A 413 12.21 -12.78 -14.10
CA ALA A 413 10.97 -12.66 -14.85
C ALA A 413 10.39 -11.23 -14.80
N TYR A 414 10.47 -10.56 -13.66
CA TYR A 414 10.09 -9.15 -13.51
C TYR A 414 10.96 -8.24 -14.39
N LYS A 415 12.30 -8.32 -14.23
CA LYS A 415 13.26 -7.44 -14.91
C LYS A 415 13.32 -7.66 -16.43
N ASP A 416 13.39 -8.91 -16.87
CA ASP A 416 13.52 -9.27 -18.29
C ASP A 416 12.25 -8.95 -19.10
N ASN A 417 11.11 -8.77 -18.43
CA ASN A 417 9.84 -8.36 -19.03
C ASN A 417 9.48 -6.89 -18.71
N GLY A 418 10.49 -6.04 -18.49
CA GLY A 418 10.31 -4.59 -18.33
C GLY A 418 9.49 -4.22 -17.10
N GLY A 419 9.70 -4.90 -15.97
CA GLY A 419 9.03 -4.62 -14.71
C GLY A 419 7.55 -4.99 -14.67
N SER A 420 7.14 -6.01 -15.45
CA SER A 420 5.76 -6.50 -15.52
C SER A 420 5.34 -7.27 -14.27
N MET A 421 4.25 -6.83 -13.65
CA MET A 421 3.58 -7.57 -12.58
C MET A 421 2.97 -8.86 -13.09
N LYS A 422 2.44 -8.89 -14.32
CA LYS A 422 1.89 -10.15 -14.88
C LYS A 422 2.99 -11.20 -15.02
N ALA A 423 4.18 -10.82 -15.52
CA ALA A 423 5.32 -11.73 -15.63
C ALA A 423 5.78 -12.24 -14.25
N LEU A 424 5.87 -11.36 -13.25
CA LEU A 424 6.18 -11.74 -11.87
C LEU A 424 5.17 -12.75 -11.31
N LEU A 425 3.87 -12.50 -11.49
CA LEU A 425 2.82 -13.41 -11.02
C LEU A 425 2.84 -14.74 -11.75
N VAL A 426 3.06 -14.77 -13.06
CA VAL A 426 3.22 -16.03 -13.80
C VAL A 426 4.41 -16.81 -13.24
N SER A 427 5.55 -16.17 -12.98
CA SER A 427 6.72 -16.84 -12.41
C SER A 427 6.44 -17.42 -11.02
N LEU A 428 5.80 -16.66 -10.13
CA LEU A 428 5.48 -17.11 -8.77
C LEU A 428 4.45 -18.23 -8.76
N LEU A 429 3.35 -18.08 -9.50
CA LEU A 429 2.23 -19.04 -9.52
C LEU A 429 2.52 -20.29 -10.35
N THR A 430 3.63 -20.32 -11.08
CA THR A 430 4.13 -21.52 -11.77
C THR A 430 5.40 -22.07 -11.12
N SER A 431 5.77 -21.60 -9.92
CA SER A 431 6.96 -22.06 -9.19
C SER A 431 6.70 -23.34 -8.39
N ASP A 432 7.77 -24.04 -8.01
CA ASP A 432 7.66 -25.24 -7.17
C ASP A 432 7.01 -24.94 -5.82
N ALA A 433 7.31 -23.77 -5.24
CA ALA A 433 6.74 -23.32 -3.99
C ALA A 433 5.21 -23.20 -4.04
N PHE A 434 4.66 -22.90 -5.22
CA PHE A 434 3.22 -22.86 -5.43
C PHE A 434 2.64 -24.23 -5.74
N LEU A 435 3.30 -25.01 -6.60
CA LEU A 435 2.76 -26.22 -7.22
C LEU A 435 2.86 -27.49 -6.36
N TYR A 436 3.86 -27.59 -5.47
CA TYR A 436 4.18 -28.84 -4.78
C TYR A 436 3.94 -28.78 -3.27
N ARG A 437 3.57 -29.91 -2.66
CA ARG A 437 3.47 -30.08 -1.20
C ARG A 437 4.29 -31.29 -0.74
N GLU A 438 4.84 -31.21 0.47
CA GLU A 438 5.41 -32.38 1.14
C GLU A 438 4.26 -33.31 1.55
N THR A 439 4.37 -34.60 1.25
CA THR A 439 3.43 -35.61 1.74
C THR A 439 3.93 -36.18 3.06
N ASN A 440 3.02 -36.33 4.03
CA ASN A 440 3.38 -36.80 5.38
C ASN A 440 3.83 -38.27 5.42
N ASP A 441 3.61 -39.04 4.35
CA ASP A 441 3.92 -40.48 4.31
C ASP A 441 5.43 -40.78 4.35
N ALA A 442 6.28 -39.82 3.96
CA ALA A 442 7.74 -40.01 3.99
C ALA A 442 8.34 -39.93 5.41
N LYS A 443 7.70 -39.25 6.37
CA LYS A 443 8.25 -39.04 7.74
C LYS A 443 7.87 -40.15 8.74
N VAL A 444 6.98 -41.07 8.38
CA VAL A 444 6.55 -42.17 9.26
C VAL A 444 7.47 -43.40 9.13
N VAL A 445 8.16 -43.57 8.00
CA VAL A 445 8.98 -44.77 7.75
C VAL A 445 10.34 -44.74 8.49
N GLU A 446 10.86 -43.56 8.85
CA GLU A 446 12.14 -43.43 9.57
C GLU A 446 12.01 -43.29 11.10
N ARG A 447 10.79 -43.39 11.66
CA ARG A 447 10.54 -43.21 13.10
C ARG A 447 10.03 -44.45 13.84
N ASN A 448 10.29 -45.66 13.32
CA ASN A 448 10.06 -46.91 14.04
C ASN A 448 11.34 -47.72 14.19
#